data_AF-A0A2E8WAW1-F1
#
_entry.id   AF-A0A2E8WAW1-F1
#
_cell.length_a   1.000
_cell.length_b   1.000
_cell.length_c   1.000
_cell.angle_alpha   90.00
_cell.angle_beta   90.00
_cell.angle_gamma   90.00
#
_symmetry.space_group_name_H-M   'P 1'
#
loop_
_entity.id
_entity.type
_entity.pdbx_description
1 polymer ?
#
loop_
_entity_poly.entity_id
_entity_poly.type
_entity_poly.pdbx_seq_one_letter_code
_entity_poly.pdbx_strand_id
1 'polypeptide(L)'
;MFTAQEVQTAKQEGLGLPIVLFNDNCYSAIKRVQDRQCEGRHVAVKLDNPDFQLLAKSFGVASDLVVDVDGLKQAVGQAFDRDVPTIVEVDLEAFKM
;
A
#
# COMPACT_ATOMS: atom_id res chain seq x y z
N MET A 1 -6.92 -1.81 3.54
CA MET A 1 -8.00 -2.80 3.39
C MET A 1 -9.40 -2.28 3.72
N PHE A 2 -9.62 -1.50 4.80
CA PHE A 2 -10.96 -1.06 5.21
C PHE A 2 -11.84 -0.41 4.11
N THR A 3 -11.23 0.29 3.15
CA THR A 3 -11.91 1.01 2.06
C THR A 3 -11.34 0.68 0.69
N ALA A 4 -10.80 -0.53 0.50
CA ALA A 4 -10.13 -0.92 -0.74
C ALA A 4 -11.02 -0.78 -1.98
N GLN A 5 -12.34 -0.92 -1.83
CA GLN A 5 -13.32 -0.76 -2.90
C GLN A 5 -13.36 0.66 -3.51
N GLU A 6 -12.92 1.69 -2.80
CA GLU A 6 -12.92 3.07 -3.31
C GLU A 6 -11.95 3.28 -4.48
N VAL A 7 -11.02 2.35 -4.69
CA VAL A 7 -10.20 2.29 -5.91
C VAL A 7 -11.08 2.22 -7.16
N GLN A 8 -12.21 1.50 -7.10
CA GLN A 8 -13.15 1.41 -8.21
C GLN A 8 -13.87 2.74 -8.46
N THR A 9 -14.25 3.45 -7.39
CA THR A 9 -14.82 4.81 -7.49
C THR A 9 -13.82 5.75 -8.17
N ALA A 10 -12.56 5.77 -7.72
CA ALA A 10 -11.52 6.62 -8.32
C ALA A 10 -11.28 6.30 -9.81
N LYS A 11 -11.35 5.02 -10.20
CA LYS A 11 -11.29 4.60 -11.60
C LYS A 11 -12.49 5.10 -12.40
N GLN A 12 -13.70 4.97 -11.86
CA GLN A 12 -14.93 5.42 -12.53
C GLN A 12 -14.90 6.92 -12.83
N GLU A 13 -14.35 7.70 -11.89
CA GLU A 13 -14.23 9.16 -12.02
C GLU A 13 -12.98 9.61 -12.80
N GLY A 14 -12.18 8.68 -13.35
CA GLY A 14 -11.03 9.00 -14.19
C GLY A 14 -9.87 9.70 -13.45
N LEU A 15 -9.63 9.35 -12.19
CA LEU A 15 -8.66 10.06 -11.35
C LEU A 15 -7.25 9.45 -11.46
N GLY A 16 -6.29 10.22 -11.99
CA GLY A 16 -4.85 9.96 -11.97
C GLY A 16 -4.21 10.09 -10.59
N LEU A 17 -4.65 9.25 -9.65
CA LEU A 17 -4.30 9.33 -8.24
C LEU A 17 -3.26 8.26 -7.85
N PRO A 18 -2.09 8.63 -7.32
CA PRO A 18 -1.21 7.70 -6.62
C PRO A 18 -1.76 7.34 -5.23
N ILE A 19 -2.00 6.06 -4.99
CA ILE A 19 -2.32 5.49 -3.69
C ILE A 19 -1.06 4.79 -3.17
N VAL A 20 -0.29 5.48 -2.33
CA VAL A 20 0.95 4.94 -1.78
C VAL A 20 0.66 4.10 -0.54
N LEU A 21 0.95 2.81 -0.62
CA LEU A 21 0.75 1.82 0.42
C LEU A 21 2.10 1.43 1.04
N PHE A 22 2.39 1.90 2.24
CA PHE A 22 3.54 1.44 3.01
C PHE A 22 3.22 0.10 3.67
N ASN A 23 3.75 -0.99 3.11
CA ASN A 23 3.44 -2.35 3.53
C ASN A 23 4.60 -2.95 4.34
N ASP A 24 4.41 -3.07 5.65
CA ASP A 24 5.26 -3.84 6.58
C ASP A 24 4.55 -5.08 7.13
N ASN A 25 3.44 -5.49 6.49
CA ASN A 25 2.56 -6.59 6.91
C ASN A 25 2.16 -6.55 8.40
N CYS A 26 2.06 -5.34 8.98
CA CYS A 26 1.80 -5.19 10.40
C CYS A 26 0.91 -3.99 10.72
N TYR A 27 0.05 -4.13 11.74
CA TYR A 27 -0.47 -2.97 12.47
C TYR A 27 0.61 -2.40 13.39
N SER A 28 1.69 -1.86 12.81
CA SER A 28 2.90 -1.42 13.52
C SER A 28 2.64 -0.42 14.64
N ALA A 29 1.66 0.48 14.47
CA ALA A 29 1.26 1.40 15.54
C ALA A 29 0.72 0.64 16.77
N ILE A 30 -0.13 -0.36 16.56
CA ILE A 30 -0.70 -1.20 17.62
C ILE A 30 0.39 -2.09 18.23
N LYS A 31 1.24 -2.69 17.39
CA LYS A 31 2.38 -3.50 17.85
C LYS A 31 3.28 -2.68 18.80
N ARG A 32 3.62 -1.44 18.44
CA ARG A 32 4.41 -0.53 19.29
C ARG A 32 3.72 -0.21 20.63
N VAL A 33 2.40 -0.12 20.65
CA VAL A 33 1.64 0.05 21.90
C VAL A 33 1.72 -1.23 22.75
N GLN A 34 1.54 -2.41 22.14
CA GLN A 34 1.65 -3.70 22.82
C GLN A 34 3.07 -3.97 23.36
N ASP A 35 4.11 -3.56 22.62
CA ASP A 35 5.50 -3.61 23.08
C ASP A 35 5.68 -2.83 24.40
N ARG A 36 5.08 -1.63 24.50
CA ARG A 36 5.21 -0.75 25.67
C ARG A 36 4.28 -1.09 26.83
N GLN A 37 3.06 -1.55 26.54
CA GLN A 37 1.96 -1.64 27.52
C GLN A 37 1.54 -3.09 27.82
N CYS A 38 2.02 -4.07 27.06
CA CYS A 38 1.60 -5.47 27.18
C CYS A 38 2.80 -6.42 27.30
N GLU A 39 3.95 -5.92 27.81
CA GLU A 39 5.17 -6.71 28.03
C GLU A 39 5.64 -7.43 26.75
N GLY A 40 5.43 -6.81 25.59
CA GLY A 40 5.79 -7.42 24.30
C GLY A 40 4.86 -8.53 23.83
N ARG A 41 3.74 -8.82 24.51
CA ARG A 41 2.74 -9.76 24.01
C ARG A 41 2.00 -9.18 22.81
N HIS A 42 2.19 -9.80 21.64
CA HIS A 42 1.54 -9.39 20.41
C HIS A 42 0.25 -10.16 20.16
N VAL A 43 -0.84 -9.45 19.88
CA VAL A 43 -2.15 -10.04 19.55
C VAL A 43 -2.73 -9.33 18.34
N ALA A 44 -3.04 -10.09 17.29
CA ALA A 44 -3.72 -9.62 16.07
C ALA A 44 -3.07 -8.41 15.36
N VAL A 45 -1.75 -8.29 15.44
CA VAL A 45 -0.98 -7.21 14.77
C VAL A 45 -0.25 -7.65 13.52
N LYS A 46 -0.07 -8.95 13.29
CA LYS A 46 0.47 -9.47 12.03
C LYS A 46 -0.66 -9.54 11.01
N LEU A 47 -0.40 -9.07 9.80
CA LEU A 47 -1.39 -9.06 8.72
C LEU A 47 -1.04 -10.12 7.69
N ASP A 48 -2.07 -10.85 7.29
CA ASP A 48 -2.07 -11.67 6.09
C ASP A 48 -2.78 -10.85 5.00
N ASN A 49 -2.00 -10.02 4.32
CA ASN A 49 -2.50 -9.10 3.31
C ASN A 49 -2.72 -9.84 1.97
N PRO A 50 -3.67 -9.39 1.13
CA PRO A 50 -3.74 -9.88 -0.24
C PRO A 50 -2.50 -9.45 -1.02
N ASP A 51 -2.24 -10.13 -2.13
CA ASP A 51 -1.35 -9.59 -3.16
C ASP A 51 -1.98 -8.30 -3.74
N PHE A 52 -1.38 -7.16 -3.43
CA PHE A 52 -1.91 -5.86 -3.83
C PHE A 52 -1.80 -5.61 -5.34
N GLN A 53 -0.88 -6.29 -6.02
CA GLN A 53 -0.74 -6.22 -7.49
C GLN A 53 -1.91 -6.96 -8.16
N LEU A 54 -2.26 -8.15 -7.66
CA LEU A 54 -3.45 -8.88 -8.10
C LEU A 54 -4.74 -8.16 -7.72
N LEU A 55 -4.79 -7.52 -6.54
CA LEU A 55 -5.93 -6.70 -6.13
C LEU A 55 -6.14 -5.51 -7.08
N ALA A 56 -5.09 -4.75 -7.38
CA ALA A 56 -5.14 -3.65 -8.36
C ALA A 56 -5.61 -4.14 -9.73
N LYS A 57 -5.05 -5.26 -10.20
CA LYS A 57 -5.47 -5.92 -11.44
C LYS A 57 -6.95 -6.31 -11.43
N SER A 58 -7.48 -6.76 -10.30
CA SER A 58 -8.91 -7.11 -10.15
C SER A 58 -9.83 -5.90 -10.30
N PHE A 59 -9.39 -4.70 -9.88
CA PHE A 59 -10.08 -3.43 -10.14
C PHE A 59 -9.82 -2.91 -11.56
N GLY A 60 -8.88 -3.50 -12.29
CA GLY A 60 -8.42 -3.07 -13.61
C GLY A 60 -7.75 -1.70 -13.57
N VAL A 61 -6.92 -1.48 -12.56
CA VAL A 61 -6.09 -0.28 -12.39
C VAL A 61 -4.62 -0.68 -12.39
N ALA A 62 -3.72 0.30 -12.54
CA ALA A 62 -2.29 0.04 -12.53
C ALA A 62 -1.76 -0.16 -11.10
N SER A 63 -0.66 -0.88 -10.97
CA SER A 63 0.08 -0.99 -9.73
C SER A 63 1.57 -1.11 -9.97
N ASP A 64 2.34 -0.66 -8.98
CA ASP A 64 3.79 -0.71 -8.96
C ASP A 64 4.22 -1.23 -7.59
N LEU A 65 5.24 -2.10 -7.55
CA LEU A 65 5.91 -2.56 -6.33
C LEU A 65 7.29 -1.91 -6.27
N VAL A 66 7.57 -1.14 -5.23
CA VAL A 66 8.81 -0.37 -5.09
C VAL A 66 9.57 -0.75 -3.82
N VAL A 67 10.89 -0.75 -3.92
CA VAL A 67 11.82 -1.18 -2.86
C VAL A 67 12.91 -0.15 -2.58
N ASP A 68 12.80 1.05 -3.13
CA ASP A 68 13.73 2.16 -2.92
C ASP A 68 13.08 3.52 -3.22
N VAL A 69 13.80 4.59 -2.87
CA VAL A 69 13.33 5.98 -3.00
C VAL A 69 13.17 6.39 -4.47
N ASP A 70 14.09 5.96 -5.34
CA ASP A 70 14.04 6.31 -6.76
C ASP A 70 12.84 5.66 -7.46
N GLY A 71 12.59 4.38 -7.17
CA GLY A 71 11.42 3.65 -7.65
C GLY A 71 10.12 4.28 -7.14
N LEU A 72 10.04 4.66 -5.87
CA LEU A 72 8.88 5.36 -5.33
C LEU A 72 8.63 6.71 -6.05
N LYS A 73 9.69 7.50 -6.25
CA LYS A 73 9.61 8.79 -6.95
C LYS A 73 9.11 8.60 -8.39
N GLN A 74 9.63 7.60 -9.09
CA GLN A 74 9.22 7.29 -10.45
C GLN A 74 7.76 6.84 -10.51
N ALA A 75 7.35 5.88 -9.67
CA ALA A 75 6.00 5.33 -9.66
C ALA A 75 4.94 6.41 -9.33
N VAL A 76 5.22 7.28 -8.37
CA VAL A 76 4.34 8.40 -8.04
C VAL A 76 4.23 9.40 -9.19
N GLY A 77 5.33 9.71 -9.88
CA GLY A 77 5.30 10.57 -11.07
C GLY A 77 4.43 9.98 -12.18
N GLN A 78 4.67 8.71 -12.52
CA GLN A 78 3.91 8.01 -13.56
C GLN A 78 2.43 7.84 -13.23
N ALA A 79 2.06 7.75 -11.96
CA ALA A 79 0.67 7.65 -11.54
C ALA A 79 -0.14 8.91 -11.85
N PHE A 80 0.46 10.09 -11.76
CA PHE A 80 -0.19 11.36 -12.10
C PHE A 80 -0.41 11.56 -13.61
N ASP A 81 0.34 10.85 -14.45
CA ASP A 81 0.22 10.90 -15.92
C ASP A 81 -0.88 9.94 -16.46
N ARG A 82 -1.58 9.21 -15.59
CA ARG A 82 -2.64 8.26 -15.95
C ARG A 82 -4.02 8.86 -15.71
N ASP A 83 -5.04 8.40 -16.44
CA ASP A 83 -6.45 8.74 -16.19
C ASP A 83 -7.16 7.73 -15.25
N VAL A 84 -6.39 6.93 -14.52
CA VAL A 84 -6.87 5.92 -13.57
C VAL A 84 -5.95 5.88 -12.35
N PRO A 85 -6.45 5.47 -11.17
CA PRO A 85 -5.62 5.43 -9.97
C PRO A 85 -4.53 4.38 -10.12
N THR A 86 -3.47 4.53 -9.33
CA THR A 86 -2.36 3.56 -9.27
C THR A 86 -2.13 3.17 -7.82
N ILE A 87 -2.07 1.87 -7.53
CA ILE A 87 -1.60 1.38 -6.23
C ILE A 87 -0.08 1.28 -6.29
N VAL A 88 0.63 2.13 -5.54
CA VAL A 88 2.08 2.08 -5.39
C VAL A 88 2.39 1.42 -4.05
N GLU A 89 2.72 0.14 -4.08
CA GLU A 89 3.11 -0.62 -2.89
C GLU A 89 4.59 -0.41 -2.59
N VAL A 90 4.88 0.05 -1.38
CA VAL A 90 6.23 0.15 -0.83
C VAL A 90 6.45 -1.05 0.07
N ASP A 91 7.29 -1.98 -0.36
CA ASP A 91 7.71 -3.12 0.45
C ASP A 91 8.74 -2.65 1.48
N LEU A 92 8.32 -2.46 2.73
CA LEU A 92 9.17 -1.98 3.81
C LEU A 92 10.16 -3.03 4.33
N GLU A 93 9.97 -4.32 4.03
CA GLU A 93 10.94 -5.36 4.39
C GLU A 93 12.14 -5.36 3.43
N ALA A 94 11.89 -5.09 2.14
CA ALA A 94 12.91 -4.99 1.11
C ALA A 94 13.47 -3.58 0.89
N PHE A 95 12.88 -2.55 1.53
CA PHE A 95 13.16 -1.15 1.22
C PHE A 95 14.60 -0.74 1.56
N LYS A 96 15.27 -0.09 0.59
CA LYS A 96 16.61 0.46 0.73
C LYS A 96 16.56 1.99 0.70
N MET A 97 17.32 2.61 1.63
CA MET A 97 17.52 4.06 1.68
C MET A 97 18.52 4.54 0.64
#